data_AF-A0A1G3BMV4-F1
#
_entry.id   AF-A0A1G3BMV4-F1
#
_cell.length_a   1.000
_cell.length_b   1.000
_cell.length_c   1.000
_cell.angle_alpha   90.00
_cell.angle_beta   90.00
_cell.angle_gamma   90.00
#
_symmetry.space_group_name_H-M   'P 1'
#
loop_
_entity.id
_entity.type
_entity.pdbx_description
1 polymer ?
#
loop_
_entity_poly.entity_id
_entity_poly.type
_entity_poly.pdbx_seq_one_letter_code
_entity_poly.pdbx_strand_id
1 'polypeptide(L)'
;MSDNLCKWKSKYLPEYKCHEPPLAGDEKGGCILHSEEEDKDIAEFTRKVNERMAAPEKIDLVGCYFPREFRSYFIGHKFDKPVNFRQAKFSQEANFIGATFSQANFMEARFSQKANFGGATFSQGAGFGWAEFSEANFWRATFSKEAYFRGARFSQRANFNFAKFSKVANFREATFSEAADFSWATFSKIAGFRGTAFGKGVKFDRAEFMDNAFFLPTEIEIIEVLVEKKIREVKLGDPTSFRHTRFLGEVRFQEVDLRHCSFLHSNIDKVDFRYCSFGNKDEKLLGFIPHRRQNVLRDEIDADKVVGAGLAPALPGVAARATPTGKGVREEKYEPVRRLYLELKKNFEEKRDWNTAGDFHYGEMECRRKMKEGWLWRNILSLGAVYFWLSGYGERPLSAAVSLGLLIGICAILYMYFEGFVGKFDGDYIRAILKSGCDSIKITTLQRIGHVDEYTSLPAKVVFMFESIVGPILIALFALALRRKVKR
;
A
#
# COMPACT_ATOMS: atom_id res chain seq x y z
N MET A 1 15.83 45.80 40.02
CA MET A 1 14.51 45.20 40.33
C MET A 1 14.10 44.20 39.22
N SER A 2 14.99 43.29 38.80
CA SER A 2 14.78 42.41 37.63
C SER A 2 14.65 40.92 37.95
N ASP A 3 14.69 40.51 39.22
CA ASP A 3 15.17 39.14 39.51
C ASP A 3 14.12 38.15 40.04
N ASN A 4 12.83 38.50 40.06
CA ASN A 4 11.79 37.59 40.55
C ASN A 4 10.69 37.29 39.52
N LEU A 5 11.11 36.89 38.32
CA LEU A 5 10.22 36.46 37.23
C LEU A 5 10.43 34.99 36.89
N CYS A 6 9.41 34.38 36.29
CA CYS A 6 9.44 33.03 35.76
C CYS A 6 10.70 32.77 34.91
N LYS A 7 11.45 31.71 35.25
CA LYS A 7 12.69 31.32 34.55
C LYS A 7 12.46 30.44 33.33
N TRP A 8 11.20 30.05 33.06
CA TRP A 8 10.86 29.25 31.89
C TRP A 8 11.20 30.00 30.59
N LYS A 9 11.90 29.32 29.68
CA LYS A 9 12.27 29.86 28.37
C LYS A 9 11.86 28.89 27.28
N SER A 10 11.32 29.45 26.20
CA SER A 10 11.07 28.68 25.00
C SER A 10 12.41 28.33 24.33
N LYS A 11 12.58 27.07 23.95
CA LYS A 11 13.71 26.63 23.13
C LYS A 11 13.70 27.23 21.73
N TYR A 12 12.54 27.67 21.24
CA TYR A 12 12.33 28.04 19.83
C TYR A 12 11.80 29.46 19.62
N LEU A 13 11.42 30.15 20.70
CA LEU A 13 11.04 31.56 20.72
C LEU A 13 11.88 32.27 21.81
N PRO A 14 13.18 32.53 21.56
CA PRO A 14 14.06 33.17 22.54
C PRO A 14 13.60 34.57 22.98
N GLU A 15 12.77 35.22 22.16
CA GLU A 15 12.13 36.50 22.43
C GLU A 15 10.96 36.41 23.42
N TYR A 16 10.38 35.22 23.62
CA TYR A 16 9.27 35.04 24.54
C TYR A 16 9.73 35.18 26.00
N LYS A 17 9.10 36.09 26.74
CA LYS A 17 9.35 36.30 28.17
C LYS A 17 8.06 36.18 28.96
N CYS A 18 8.07 35.37 30.01
CA CYS A 18 6.97 35.28 30.95
C CYS A 18 7.16 36.33 32.06
N HIS A 19 6.12 37.12 32.33
CA HIS A 19 6.13 38.18 33.34
C HIS A 19 5.46 37.77 34.66
N GLU A 20 5.11 36.50 34.81
CA GLU A 20 4.52 35.98 36.05
C GLU A 20 5.61 35.70 37.11
N PRO A 21 5.30 35.87 38.40
CA PRO A 21 6.21 35.49 39.47
C PRO A 21 6.43 33.96 39.49
N PRO A 22 7.61 33.48 39.92
CA PRO A 22 7.85 32.06 40.09
C PRO A 22 6.93 31.47 41.17
N LEU A 23 6.54 30.21 40.99
CA LEU A 23 5.77 29.46 41.96
C LEU A 23 6.66 29.11 43.16
N ALA A 24 6.16 29.31 44.38
CA ALA A 24 6.90 28.92 45.58
C ALA A 24 7.09 27.40 45.62
N GLY A 25 8.34 26.95 45.77
CA GLY A 25 8.69 25.53 45.82
C GLY A 25 9.11 24.90 44.49
N ASP A 26 8.97 25.59 43.35
CA ASP A 26 9.43 25.07 42.06
C ASP A 26 10.96 25.23 41.90
N GLU A 27 11.69 24.11 41.88
CA GLU A 27 13.16 24.11 41.77
C GLU A 27 13.67 24.75 40.47
N LYS A 28 12.87 24.70 39.40
CA LYS A 28 13.22 25.25 38.07
C LYS A 28 12.88 26.75 37.97
N GLY A 29 12.21 27.33 38.95
CA GLY A 29 11.75 28.72 38.97
C GLY A 29 10.66 29.05 37.95
N GLY A 30 9.85 28.07 37.55
CA GLY A 30 8.65 28.27 36.74
C GLY A 30 7.52 28.94 37.53
N CYS A 31 6.68 29.73 36.86
CA CYS A 31 5.46 30.26 37.46
C CYS A 31 4.36 29.19 37.55
N ILE A 32 3.21 29.52 38.14
CA ILE A 32 2.04 28.64 38.23
C ILE A 32 1.66 28.00 36.87
N LEU A 33 1.87 28.70 35.75
CA LEU A 33 1.58 28.18 34.40
C LEU A 33 2.71 27.34 33.79
N HIS A 34 3.97 27.53 34.20
CA HIS A 34 5.15 26.92 33.55
C HIS A 34 5.88 25.87 34.39
N SER A 35 5.63 25.85 35.70
CA SER A 35 6.13 24.81 36.61
C SER A 35 5.63 23.41 36.17
N GLU A 36 6.32 22.33 36.51
CA GLU A 36 5.88 20.96 36.18
C GLU A 36 5.25 20.23 37.38
N GLU A 37 5.13 20.92 38.52
CA GLU A 37 4.48 20.37 39.71
C GLU A 37 3.02 20.01 39.43
N GLU A 38 2.58 18.88 39.98
CA GLU A 38 1.20 18.38 39.77
C GLU A 38 0.22 18.89 40.84
N ASP A 39 0.70 19.23 42.02
CA ASP A 39 -0.06 19.66 43.20
C ASP A 39 -0.25 21.20 43.30
N LYS A 40 -0.07 21.89 42.17
CA LYS A 40 -0.31 23.33 42.06
C LYS A 40 -1.73 23.69 42.47
N ASP A 41 -1.91 24.92 42.98
CA ASP A 41 -3.24 25.47 43.20
C ASP A 41 -4.01 25.58 41.86
N ILE A 42 -4.97 24.68 41.68
CA ILE A 42 -5.80 24.57 40.49
C ILE A 42 -6.70 25.80 40.34
N ALA A 43 -7.18 26.39 41.44
CA ALA A 43 -8.03 27.57 41.39
C ALA A 43 -7.23 28.79 40.92
N GLU A 44 -6.01 28.96 41.42
CA GLU A 44 -5.10 30.00 40.95
C GLU A 44 -4.68 29.78 39.49
N PHE A 45 -4.31 28.55 39.14
CA PHE A 45 -3.98 28.19 37.76
C PHE A 45 -5.14 28.51 36.80
N THR A 46 -6.36 28.11 37.16
CA THR A 46 -7.56 28.34 36.35
C THR A 46 -7.85 29.82 36.19
N ARG A 47 -7.71 30.62 37.26
CA ARG A 47 -7.84 32.08 37.20
C ARG A 47 -6.83 32.69 36.22
N LYS A 48 -5.57 32.26 36.28
CA LYS A 48 -4.51 32.74 35.39
C LYS A 48 -4.73 32.34 33.93
N VAL A 49 -5.24 31.13 33.68
CA VAL A 49 -5.67 30.73 32.34
C VAL A 49 -6.82 31.62 31.86
N ASN A 50 -7.85 31.85 32.69
CA ASN A 50 -8.97 32.73 32.35
C ASN A 50 -8.52 34.17 32.01
N GLU A 51 -7.55 34.72 32.75
CA GLU A 51 -6.95 36.03 32.45
C GLU A 51 -6.33 36.07 31.06
N ARG A 52 -5.58 35.01 30.67
CA ARG A 52 -5.02 34.91 29.33
C ARG A 52 -6.05 34.64 28.24
N MET A 53 -7.13 33.93 28.57
CA MET A 53 -8.27 33.70 27.67
C MET A 53 -9.05 34.99 27.39
N ALA A 54 -9.07 35.94 28.33
CA ALA A 54 -9.74 37.22 28.18
C ALA A 54 -8.95 38.24 27.33
N ALA A 55 -7.65 38.02 27.07
CA ALA A 55 -6.78 38.93 26.33
C ALA A 55 -7.38 39.34 24.98
N PRO A 56 -7.33 40.64 24.58
CA PRO A 56 -8.13 41.17 23.47
C PRO A 56 -7.70 40.66 22.08
N GLU A 57 -6.40 40.47 21.85
CA GLU A 57 -5.86 40.18 20.52
C GLU A 57 -5.57 38.70 20.28
N LYS A 58 -4.88 38.04 21.22
CA LYS A 58 -4.43 36.65 21.13
C LYS A 58 -4.41 36.00 22.50
N ILE A 59 -4.63 34.69 22.52
CA ILE A 59 -4.56 33.87 23.74
C ILE A 59 -3.19 33.20 23.76
N ASP A 60 -2.35 33.56 24.71
CA ASP A 60 -0.97 33.08 24.81
C ASP A 60 -0.80 32.06 25.94
N LEU A 61 -0.71 30.78 25.57
CA LEU A 61 -0.51 29.66 26.48
C LEU A 61 0.78 28.90 26.13
N VAL A 62 1.78 29.63 25.60
CA VAL A 62 3.08 29.06 25.22
C VAL A 62 3.75 28.43 26.44
N GLY A 63 4.19 27.18 26.29
CA GLY A 63 4.90 26.45 27.34
C GLY A 63 4.06 25.98 28.52
N CYS A 64 2.76 26.28 28.55
CA CYS A 64 1.91 26.05 29.71
C CYS A 64 1.85 24.55 30.06
N TYR A 65 2.06 24.21 31.34
CA TYR A 65 1.90 22.86 31.87
C TYR A 65 0.51 22.73 32.51
N PHE A 66 -0.36 21.96 31.87
CA PHE A 66 -1.73 21.72 32.33
C PHE A 66 -1.76 20.58 33.36
N PRO A 67 -2.23 20.84 34.60
CA PRO A 67 -2.28 19.87 35.69
C PRO A 67 -3.39 18.84 35.49
N ARG A 68 -3.41 17.80 36.32
CA ARG A 68 -4.21 16.60 36.10
C ARG A 68 -5.71 16.84 36.16
N GLU A 69 -6.14 17.84 36.90
CA GLU A 69 -7.54 18.17 37.19
C GLU A 69 -8.16 19.04 36.08
N PHE A 70 -7.35 19.55 35.14
CA PHE A 70 -7.77 20.48 34.09
C PHE A 70 -8.17 19.78 32.75
N ARG A 71 -9.02 18.74 32.80
CA ARG A 71 -9.24 17.83 31.65
C ARG A 71 -10.35 18.23 30.67
N SER A 72 -11.38 18.95 31.11
CA SER A 72 -12.62 19.17 30.34
C SER A 72 -12.84 20.62 29.93
N TYR A 73 -11.94 21.52 30.34
CA TYR A 73 -12.14 22.96 30.27
C TYR A 73 -12.39 23.48 28.84
N PHE A 74 -11.83 22.83 27.82
CA PHE A 74 -11.95 23.30 26.43
C PHE A 74 -13.03 22.61 25.59
N ILE A 75 -13.87 21.75 26.20
CA ILE A 75 -14.95 21.07 25.48
C ILE A 75 -15.98 22.09 24.98
N GLY A 76 -16.27 22.08 23.68
CA GLY A 76 -17.19 23.01 23.02
C GLY A 76 -16.74 24.47 23.03
N HIS A 77 -15.54 24.77 23.55
CA HIS A 77 -15.08 26.13 23.73
C HIS A 77 -14.83 26.82 22.38
N LYS A 78 -15.20 28.10 22.27
CA LYS A 78 -14.97 28.93 21.08
C LYS A 78 -13.78 29.85 21.32
N PHE A 79 -12.69 29.61 20.60
CA PHE A 79 -11.51 30.46 20.57
C PHE A 79 -11.64 31.42 19.38
N ASP A 80 -12.40 32.49 19.55
CA ASP A 80 -12.63 33.51 18.51
C ASP A 80 -11.35 34.29 18.15
N LYS A 81 -10.34 34.24 19.03
CA LYS A 81 -9.02 34.83 18.86
C LYS A 81 -7.96 33.75 18.61
N PRO A 82 -6.85 34.08 17.92
CA PRO A 82 -5.75 33.14 17.74
C PRO A 82 -5.22 32.63 19.09
N VAL A 83 -5.15 31.31 19.26
CA VAL A 83 -4.64 30.67 20.47
C VAL A 83 -3.30 29.98 20.21
N ASN A 84 -2.35 30.21 21.11
CA ASN A 84 -1.01 29.67 21.02
C ASN A 84 -0.72 28.72 22.20
N PHE A 85 -0.76 27.43 21.92
CA PHE A 85 -0.36 26.32 22.78
C PHE A 85 1.04 25.77 22.40
N ARG A 86 1.88 26.55 21.72
CA ARG A 86 3.22 26.08 21.34
C ARG A 86 4.00 25.64 22.58
N GLN A 87 4.60 24.45 22.52
CA GLN A 87 5.29 23.82 23.66
C GLN A 87 4.46 23.60 24.93
N ALA A 88 3.13 23.72 24.85
CA ALA A 88 2.26 23.38 25.98
C ALA A 88 2.35 21.88 26.29
N LYS A 89 2.23 21.53 27.57
CA LYS A 89 2.31 20.16 28.06
C LYS A 89 1.00 19.79 28.74
N PHE A 90 0.33 18.77 28.21
CA PHE A 90 -0.84 18.16 28.82
C PHE A 90 -0.42 16.83 29.44
N SER A 91 -0.36 16.78 30.77
CA SER A 91 0.03 15.59 31.53
C SER A 91 -1.04 14.50 31.50
N GLN A 92 -2.30 14.90 31.37
CA GLN A 92 -3.48 14.04 31.31
C GLN A 92 -4.25 14.22 29.99
N GLU A 93 -5.43 13.61 29.92
CA GLU A 93 -6.31 13.73 28.76
C GLU A 93 -6.66 15.20 28.47
N ALA A 94 -6.41 15.64 27.24
CA ALA A 94 -6.69 17.00 26.78
C ALA A 94 -7.93 16.99 25.88
N ASN A 95 -9.06 17.51 26.38
CA ASN A 95 -10.32 17.48 25.66
C ASN A 95 -10.65 18.82 25.00
N PHE A 96 -10.68 18.80 23.67
CA PHE A 96 -11.09 19.87 22.77
C PHE A 96 -12.28 19.42 21.89
N ILE A 97 -13.09 18.49 22.39
CA ILE A 97 -14.23 17.92 21.67
C ILE A 97 -15.19 19.05 21.29
N GLY A 98 -15.52 19.18 20.00
CA GLY A 98 -16.41 20.21 19.49
C GLY A 98 -15.89 21.65 19.64
N ALA A 99 -14.64 21.85 20.07
CA ALA A 99 -14.05 23.17 20.20
C ALA A 99 -13.91 23.84 18.82
N THR A 100 -14.12 25.15 18.77
CA THR A 100 -13.92 25.94 17.55
C THR A 100 -12.74 26.87 17.72
N PHE A 101 -11.78 26.80 16.81
CA PHE A 101 -10.59 27.64 16.79
C PHE A 101 -10.64 28.56 15.59
N SER A 102 -10.52 29.87 15.83
CA SER A 102 -10.22 30.83 14.76
C SER A 102 -8.87 30.47 14.13
N GLN A 103 -7.80 30.46 14.91
CA GLN A 103 -6.45 29.99 14.55
C GLN A 103 -5.85 29.29 15.77
N ALA A 104 -5.15 28.17 15.58
CA ALA A 104 -4.54 27.43 16.68
C ALA A 104 -3.11 26.99 16.37
N ASN A 105 -2.21 27.20 17.32
CA ASN A 105 -0.83 26.76 17.25
C ASN A 105 -0.51 25.78 18.40
N PHE A 106 -0.37 24.51 18.07
CA PHE A 106 0.06 23.41 18.94
C PHE A 106 1.45 22.90 18.56
N MET A 107 2.28 23.70 17.87
CA MET A 107 3.62 23.26 17.50
C MET A 107 4.42 22.84 18.72
N GLU A 108 5.05 21.66 18.66
CA GLU A 108 5.83 21.07 19.77
C GLU A 108 5.05 20.90 21.08
N ALA A 109 3.72 20.99 21.05
CA ALA A 109 2.91 20.64 22.20
C ALA A 109 3.06 19.14 22.50
N ARG A 110 3.05 18.78 23.78
CA ARG A 110 3.13 17.38 24.22
C ARG A 110 1.84 16.98 24.91
N PHE A 111 1.21 15.94 24.39
CA PHE A 111 0.04 15.29 24.97
C PHE A 111 0.44 13.92 25.49
N SER A 112 0.61 13.82 26.80
CA SER A 112 1.15 12.60 27.46
C SER A 112 0.12 11.48 27.52
N GLN A 113 -1.17 11.84 27.46
CA GLN A 113 -2.31 10.93 27.33
C GLN A 113 -3.09 11.27 26.06
N LYS A 114 -4.34 10.83 25.97
CA LYS A 114 -5.21 11.08 24.83
C LYS A 114 -5.46 12.58 24.61
N ALA A 115 -5.25 13.06 23.39
CA ALA A 115 -5.66 14.38 22.93
C ALA A 115 -6.90 14.25 22.05
N ASN A 116 -8.03 14.79 22.51
CA ASN A 116 -9.32 14.59 21.87
C ASN A 116 -9.83 15.88 21.20
N PHE A 117 -9.66 15.96 19.89
CA PHE A 117 -10.16 16.99 18.99
C PHE A 117 -11.38 16.51 18.19
N GLY A 118 -12.13 15.54 18.72
CA GLY A 118 -13.31 14.99 18.04
C GLY A 118 -14.34 16.07 17.73
N GLY A 119 -14.68 16.24 16.45
CA GLY A 119 -15.61 17.28 15.98
C GLY A 119 -15.09 18.71 16.11
N ALA A 120 -13.81 18.92 16.44
CA ALA A 120 -13.23 20.25 16.53
C ALA A 120 -13.17 20.93 15.15
N THR A 121 -13.37 22.24 15.11
CA THR A 121 -13.31 23.04 13.88
C THR A 121 -12.20 24.07 13.95
N PHE A 122 -11.31 24.08 12.97
CA PHE A 122 -10.26 25.06 12.78
C PHE A 122 -10.60 25.93 11.56
N SER A 123 -11.04 27.17 11.80
CA SER A 123 -11.55 28.08 10.78
C SER A 123 -10.44 28.72 9.94
N GLN A 124 -9.27 28.93 10.54
CA GLN A 124 -8.02 29.36 9.88
C GLN A 124 -6.94 28.29 10.02
N GLY A 125 -5.67 28.67 9.84
CA GLY A 125 -4.54 27.74 9.90
C GLY A 125 -4.41 27.05 11.26
N ALA A 126 -4.09 25.75 11.24
CA ALA A 126 -3.86 24.96 12.43
C ALA A 126 -2.46 24.32 12.39
N GLY A 127 -1.61 24.68 13.34
CA GLY A 127 -0.24 24.18 13.45
C GLY A 127 -0.12 23.08 14.49
N PHE A 128 0.32 21.89 14.08
CA PHE A 128 0.67 20.74 14.92
C PHE A 128 2.09 20.24 14.62
N GLY A 129 2.92 21.11 14.02
CA GLY A 129 4.28 20.74 13.62
C GLY A 129 5.11 20.31 14.81
N TRP A 130 5.77 19.16 14.70
CA TRP A 130 6.58 18.54 15.77
C TRP A 130 5.83 18.31 17.10
N ALA A 131 4.48 18.35 17.09
CA ALA A 131 3.69 17.99 18.26
C ALA A 131 3.86 16.49 18.57
N GLU A 132 3.86 16.16 19.86
CA GLU A 132 3.96 14.79 20.35
C GLU A 132 2.64 14.37 20.97
N PHE A 133 2.02 13.34 20.40
CA PHE A 133 0.79 12.74 20.87
C PHE A 133 1.06 11.33 21.38
N SER A 134 0.59 11.03 22.59
CA SER A 134 0.42 9.65 23.03
C SER A 134 -0.68 8.99 22.20
N GLU A 135 -1.94 9.32 22.44
CA GLU A 135 -3.08 8.97 21.56
C GLU A 135 -3.69 10.26 21.01
N ALA A 136 -4.14 10.26 19.75
CA ALA A 136 -4.79 11.43 19.15
C ALA A 136 -6.13 11.06 18.50
N ASN A 137 -7.16 11.84 18.77
CA ASN A 137 -8.47 11.71 18.15
C ASN A 137 -8.88 13.01 17.44
N PHE A 138 -8.82 13.01 16.12
CA PHE A 138 -9.32 14.04 15.20
C PHE A 138 -10.56 13.56 14.44
N TRP A 139 -11.32 12.62 15.01
CA TRP A 139 -12.57 12.13 14.39
C TRP A 139 -13.51 13.28 14.04
N ARG A 140 -13.95 13.37 12.78
CA ARG A 140 -14.80 14.47 12.27
C ARG A 140 -14.22 15.89 12.49
N ALA A 141 -12.92 16.02 12.75
CA ALA A 141 -12.31 17.34 12.84
C ALA A 141 -12.32 18.03 11.46
N THR A 142 -12.59 19.33 11.43
CA THR A 142 -12.63 20.12 10.20
C THR A 142 -11.53 21.17 10.22
N PHE A 143 -10.65 21.11 9.22
CA PHE A 143 -9.62 22.10 8.94
C PHE A 143 -10.02 22.91 7.70
N SER A 144 -10.47 24.15 7.91
CA SER A 144 -10.99 25.01 6.83
C SER A 144 -9.89 25.67 6.01
N LYS A 145 -8.70 25.83 6.59
CA LYS A 145 -7.46 26.29 5.93
C LYS A 145 -6.36 25.24 6.06
N GLU A 146 -5.09 25.66 6.02
CA GLU A 146 -3.95 24.77 6.05
C GLU A 146 -3.81 24.08 7.42
N ALA A 147 -3.56 22.78 7.40
CA ALA A 147 -3.30 21.96 8.59
C ALA A 147 -1.88 21.39 8.51
N TYR A 148 -1.03 21.78 9.46
CA TYR A 148 0.39 21.45 9.44
C TYR A 148 0.74 20.44 10.53
N PHE A 149 0.87 19.16 10.16
CA PHE A 149 1.33 18.06 11.01
C PHE A 149 2.78 17.66 10.71
N ARG A 150 3.57 18.55 10.11
CA ARG A 150 4.95 18.24 9.72
C ARG A 150 5.76 17.78 10.94
N GLY A 151 6.40 16.62 10.85
CA GLY A 151 7.23 16.10 11.93
C GLY A 151 6.46 15.70 13.20
N ALA A 152 5.12 15.74 13.19
CA ALA A 152 4.31 15.32 14.34
C ALA A 152 4.52 13.83 14.63
N ARG A 153 4.49 13.47 15.91
CA ARG A 153 4.76 12.11 16.39
C ARG A 153 3.54 11.59 17.15
N PHE A 154 3.03 10.45 16.72
CA PHE A 154 1.92 9.73 17.35
C PHE A 154 2.46 8.40 17.85
N SER A 155 2.68 8.27 19.15
CA SER A 155 3.29 7.06 19.73
C SER A 155 2.30 5.92 19.90
N GLN A 156 1.00 6.25 20.04
CA GLN A 156 -0.12 5.31 20.00
C GLN A 156 -1.07 5.62 18.85
N ARG A 157 -2.32 5.13 18.94
CA ARG A 157 -3.31 5.22 17.85
C ARG A 157 -3.63 6.67 17.51
N ALA A 158 -3.78 6.93 16.21
CA ALA A 158 -4.18 8.23 15.69
C ALA A 158 -5.43 8.10 14.82
N ASN A 159 -6.52 8.72 15.23
CA ASN A 159 -7.80 8.64 14.54
C ASN A 159 -8.11 9.95 13.81
N PHE A 160 -8.09 9.93 12.47
CA PHE A 160 -8.51 11.01 11.57
C PHE A 160 -9.76 10.62 10.76
N ASN A 161 -10.53 9.65 11.24
CA ASN A 161 -11.69 9.12 10.54
C ASN A 161 -12.76 10.23 10.37
N PHE A 162 -13.29 10.38 9.15
CA PHE A 162 -14.14 11.52 8.73
C PHE A 162 -13.52 12.93 8.87
N ALA A 163 -12.20 13.06 9.07
CA ALA A 163 -11.58 14.38 9.12
C ALA A 163 -11.63 15.06 7.74
N LYS A 164 -11.89 16.37 7.73
CA LYS A 164 -11.95 17.19 6.50
C LYS A 164 -10.82 18.19 6.46
N PHE A 165 -9.99 18.11 5.43
CA PHE A 165 -8.92 19.06 5.13
C PHE A 165 -9.27 19.85 3.87
N SER A 166 -9.71 21.09 4.06
CA SER A 166 -10.26 21.92 2.98
C SER A 166 -9.18 22.60 2.13
N LYS A 167 -7.97 22.77 2.69
CA LYS A 167 -6.76 23.26 2.00
C LYS A 167 -5.63 22.25 2.17
N VAL A 168 -4.38 22.71 2.20
CA VAL A 168 -3.21 21.84 2.28
C VAL A 168 -3.20 21.08 3.61
N ALA A 169 -3.04 19.76 3.55
CA ALA A 169 -2.80 18.90 4.70
C ALA A 169 -1.36 18.37 4.64
N ASN A 170 -0.51 18.84 5.54
CA ASN A 170 0.91 18.54 5.50
C ASN A 170 1.30 17.57 6.62
N PHE A 171 1.49 16.29 6.28
CA PHE A 171 1.97 15.21 7.16
C PHE A 171 3.44 14.84 6.87
N ARG A 172 4.19 15.70 6.19
CA ARG A 172 5.60 15.44 5.85
C ARG A 172 6.40 15.11 7.11
N GLU A 173 7.24 14.08 7.04
CA GLU A 173 8.10 13.64 8.15
C GLU A 173 7.34 13.23 9.43
N ALA A 174 6.01 13.10 9.38
CA ALA A 174 5.22 12.62 10.51
C ALA A 174 5.51 11.13 10.80
N THR A 175 5.33 10.74 12.05
CA THR A 175 5.56 9.36 12.51
C THR A 175 4.34 8.87 13.27
N PHE A 176 3.77 7.76 12.82
CA PHE A 176 2.70 7.03 13.48
C PHE A 176 3.27 5.69 13.92
N SER A 177 3.58 5.51 15.20
CA SER A 177 4.19 4.27 15.69
C SER A 177 3.20 3.11 15.70
N GLU A 178 1.94 3.40 16.07
CA GLU A 178 0.82 2.47 16.03
C GLU A 178 -0.10 2.76 14.83
N ALA A 179 -1.26 2.10 14.77
CA ALA A 179 -2.21 2.24 13.67
C ALA A 179 -2.76 3.68 13.54
N ALA A 180 -2.78 4.18 12.31
CA ALA A 180 -3.44 5.42 11.94
C ALA A 180 -4.69 5.15 11.07
N ASP A 181 -5.77 5.88 11.32
CA ASP A 181 -7.02 5.74 10.58
C ASP A 181 -7.44 7.06 9.93
N PHE A 182 -7.33 7.14 8.61
CA PHE A 182 -7.83 8.23 7.75
C PHE A 182 -9.04 7.79 6.92
N SER A 183 -9.76 6.75 7.35
CA SER A 183 -10.92 6.27 6.61
C SER A 183 -11.99 7.37 6.53
N TRP A 184 -12.62 7.51 5.36
CA TRP A 184 -13.58 8.58 5.08
C TRP A 184 -13.04 10.01 5.21
N ALA A 185 -11.73 10.20 5.33
CA ALA A 185 -11.15 11.54 5.34
C ALA A 185 -11.22 12.17 3.94
N THR A 186 -11.46 13.48 3.89
CA THR A 186 -11.46 14.24 2.63
C THR A 186 -10.29 15.21 2.60
N PHE A 187 -9.46 15.10 1.57
CA PHE A 187 -8.39 16.03 1.26
C PHE A 187 -8.77 16.83 0.02
N SER A 188 -9.29 18.05 0.22
CA SER A 188 -9.81 18.89 -0.86
C SER A 188 -8.71 19.57 -1.69
N LYS A 189 -7.51 19.67 -1.14
CA LYS A 189 -6.29 20.18 -1.80
C LYS A 189 -5.13 19.24 -1.50
N ILE A 190 -3.91 19.73 -1.68
CA ILE A 190 -2.69 18.93 -1.60
C ILE A 190 -2.58 18.19 -0.26
N ALA A 191 -2.40 16.87 -0.32
CA ALA A 191 -2.10 16.02 0.82
C ALA A 191 -0.65 15.52 0.74
N GLY A 192 0.20 15.98 1.66
CA GLY A 192 1.63 15.64 1.67
C GLY A 192 1.98 14.59 2.72
N PHE A 193 2.42 13.40 2.28
CA PHE A 193 2.90 12.31 3.13
C PHE A 193 4.38 11.97 2.86
N ARG A 194 5.16 12.98 2.47
CA ARG A 194 6.58 12.80 2.13
C ARG A 194 7.39 12.40 3.36
N GLY A 195 8.15 11.31 3.28
CA GLY A 195 8.92 10.76 4.40
C GLY A 195 8.08 10.39 5.64
N THR A 196 6.78 10.20 5.49
CA THR A 196 5.91 9.78 6.60
C THR A 196 6.14 8.31 6.91
N ALA A 197 6.16 7.95 8.20
CA ALA A 197 6.30 6.56 8.62
C ALA A 197 5.05 6.09 9.39
N PHE A 198 4.39 5.04 8.89
CA PHE A 198 3.30 4.33 9.54
C PHE A 198 3.79 2.97 10.03
N GLY A 199 4.10 2.84 11.32
CA GLY A 199 4.74 1.67 11.93
C GLY A 199 3.88 0.41 11.90
N LYS A 200 2.60 0.50 12.31
CA LYS A 200 1.64 -0.62 12.27
C LYS A 200 0.53 -0.45 11.21
N GLY A 201 0.86 0.25 10.14
CA GLY A 201 -0.01 0.45 8.99
C GLY A 201 -1.00 1.61 9.12
N VAL A 202 -1.69 1.88 8.02
CA VAL A 202 -2.61 3.01 7.87
C VAL A 202 -3.83 2.64 7.02
N LYS A 203 -5.00 3.15 7.41
CA LYS A 203 -6.24 3.00 6.63
C LYS A 203 -6.60 4.31 5.96
N PHE A 204 -6.77 4.28 4.65
CA PHE A 204 -7.34 5.34 3.82
C PHE A 204 -8.65 4.86 3.17
N ASP A 205 -9.34 3.91 3.81
CA ASP A 205 -10.54 3.30 3.24
C ASP A 205 -11.61 4.36 3.03
N ARG A 206 -12.13 4.45 1.79
CA ARG A 206 -13.12 5.48 1.41
C ARG A 206 -12.65 6.91 1.61
N ALA A 207 -11.34 7.13 1.75
CA ALA A 207 -10.77 8.47 1.73
C ALA A 207 -10.83 9.07 0.32
N GLU A 208 -10.85 10.40 0.25
CA GLU A 208 -10.95 11.13 -1.00
C GLU A 208 -9.80 12.13 -1.13
N PHE A 209 -8.98 11.93 -2.15
CA PHE A 209 -7.92 12.84 -2.55
C PHE A 209 -8.41 13.63 -3.76
N MET A 210 -8.96 14.83 -3.52
CA MET A 210 -9.58 15.65 -4.57
C MET A 210 -8.57 16.36 -5.47
N ASP A 211 -7.33 16.48 -4.99
CA ASP A 211 -6.20 17.16 -5.63
C ASP A 211 -4.94 16.30 -5.38
N ASN A 212 -3.75 16.85 -5.62
CA ASN A 212 -2.52 16.08 -5.63
C ASN A 212 -2.17 15.47 -4.25
N ALA A 213 -1.73 14.22 -4.26
CA ALA A 213 -1.24 13.54 -3.06
C ALA A 213 0.15 12.92 -3.30
N PHE A 214 1.04 13.06 -2.32
CA PHE A 214 2.45 12.71 -2.50
C PHE A 214 2.96 11.78 -1.40
N PHE A 215 3.28 10.54 -1.78
CA PHE A 215 3.94 9.53 -0.96
C PHE A 215 5.33 9.26 -1.53
N LEU A 216 6.29 10.14 -1.21
CA LEU A 216 7.65 10.13 -1.77
C LEU A 216 8.68 10.24 -0.64
N PRO A 217 9.92 9.76 -0.81
CA PRO A 217 10.99 10.02 0.13
C PRO A 217 11.23 11.53 0.30
N THR A 218 11.89 11.89 1.39
CA THR A 218 12.39 13.24 1.64
C THR A 218 13.85 13.18 2.06
N GLU A 219 14.66 14.09 1.53
CA GLU A 219 15.99 14.35 2.08
C GLU A 219 15.84 15.00 3.46
N ILE A 220 16.64 14.54 4.41
CA ILE A 220 16.84 15.19 5.71
C ILE A 220 18.28 15.69 5.73
N GLU A 221 18.43 16.99 5.97
CA GLU A 221 19.72 17.58 6.34
C GLU A 221 19.97 17.29 7.82
N ILE A 222 21.03 16.52 8.12
CA ILE A 222 21.51 16.32 9.49
C ILE A 222 22.61 17.34 9.72
N ILE A 223 22.45 18.19 10.74
CA ILE A 223 23.47 19.15 11.17
C ILE A 223 24.34 18.47 12.24
N GLU A 224 25.20 17.54 11.82
CA GLU A 224 26.28 17.01 12.66
C GLU A 224 27.54 16.81 11.82
N VAL A 225 28.26 17.91 11.53
CA VAL A 225 29.68 18.00 11.06
C VAL A 225 30.08 17.22 9.78
N LEU A 226 29.25 16.31 9.28
CA LEU A 226 29.33 15.64 7.98
C LEU A 226 27.96 15.76 7.32
N VAL A 227 27.93 16.36 6.12
CA VAL A 227 26.70 16.50 5.31
C VAL A 227 26.37 15.14 4.69
N GLU A 228 26.05 14.14 5.51
CA GLU A 228 25.43 12.92 5.02
C GLU A 228 23.94 13.19 4.82
N LYS A 229 23.53 13.30 3.56
CA LYS A 229 22.11 13.39 3.20
C LYS A 229 21.43 12.07 3.54
N LYS A 230 20.70 12.03 4.66
CA LYS A 230 19.90 10.87 5.01
C LYS A 230 18.54 10.95 4.33
N ILE A 231 18.21 9.96 3.52
CA ILE A 231 16.88 9.84 2.92
C ILE A 231 15.93 9.25 3.96
N ARG A 232 14.78 9.90 4.14
CA ARG A 232 13.66 9.36 4.90
C ARG A 232 12.59 8.88 3.94
N GLU A 233 12.51 7.57 3.82
CA GLU A 233 11.52 6.86 3.02
C GLU A 233 10.11 6.96 3.61
N VAL A 234 9.12 6.72 2.76
CA VAL A 234 7.74 6.50 3.22
C VAL A 234 7.59 5.05 3.64
N LYS A 235 7.25 4.83 4.92
CA LYS A 235 7.01 3.48 5.44
C LYS A 235 5.51 3.24 5.58
N LEU A 236 4.99 2.27 4.85
CA LEU A 236 3.62 1.78 4.98
C LEU A 236 3.65 0.45 5.73
N GLY A 237 3.36 0.47 7.03
CA GLY A 237 3.33 -0.75 7.84
C GLY A 237 2.20 -1.70 7.43
N ASP A 238 2.20 -2.90 7.98
CA ASP A 238 1.15 -3.89 7.74
C ASP A 238 0.12 -3.84 8.90
N PRO A 239 -1.20 -3.69 8.63
CA PRO A 239 -1.85 -3.58 7.32
C PRO A 239 -1.99 -2.13 6.83
N THR A 240 -1.72 -1.91 5.53
CA THR A 240 -2.08 -0.66 4.87
C THR A 240 -3.21 -0.88 3.87
N SER A 241 -4.22 -0.02 3.88
CA SER A 241 -5.43 -0.19 3.08
C SER A 241 -5.85 1.12 2.42
N PHE A 242 -6.05 1.07 1.12
CA PHE A 242 -6.63 2.11 0.28
C PHE A 242 -7.88 1.54 -0.40
N ARG A 243 -8.79 0.88 0.33
CA ARG A 243 -9.99 0.28 -0.28
C ARG A 243 -11.08 1.32 -0.51
N HIS A 244 -11.72 1.29 -1.67
CA HIS A 244 -12.74 2.28 -2.05
C HIS A 244 -12.24 3.74 -2.00
N THR A 245 -10.93 3.95 -2.03
CA THR A 245 -10.30 5.28 -2.01
C THR A 245 -10.48 5.94 -3.38
N ARG A 246 -10.86 7.22 -3.37
CA ARG A 246 -11.02 8.00 -4.61
C ARG A 246 -9.83 8.93 -4.81
N PHE A 247 -9.10 8.71 -5.90
CA PHE A 247 -7.97 9.55 -6.33
C PHE A 247 -8.43 10.42 -7.52
N LEU A 248 -8.79 11.67 -7.28
CA LEU A 248 -9.29 12.58 -8.32
C LEU A 248 -8.19 13.46 -8.92
N GLY A 249 -7.19 13.83 -8.11
CA GLY A 249 -5.99 14.55 -8.54
C GLY A 249 -4.81 13.64 -8.88
N GLU A 250 -3.63 14.22 -9.13
CA GLU A 250 -2.40 13.45 -9.38
C GLU A 250 -1.84 12.89 -8.07
N VAL A 251 -1.94 11.58 -7.91
CA VAL A 251 -1.39 10.89 -6.73
C VAL A 251 -0.13 10.15 -7.12
N ARG A 252 1.00 10.46 -6.47
CA ARG A 252 2.29 9.81 -6.74
C ARG A 252 2.77 8.99 -5.56
N PHE A 253 3.09 7.73 -5.83
CA PHE A 253 3.88 6.87 -4.96
C PHE A 253 5.26 6.70 -5.61
N GLN A 254 6.32 7.04 -4.88
CA GLN A 254 7.69 6.87 -5.36
C GLN A 254 8.53 6.19 -4.29
N GLU A 255 9.23 5.13 -4.67
CA GLU A 255 10.13 4.39 -3.77
C GLU A 255 9.38 3.95 -2.50
N VAL A 256 8.13 3.50 -2.68
CA VAL A 256 7.26 3.03 -1.60
C VAL A 256 7.04 1.53 -1.74
N ASP A 257 7.16 0.83 -0.62
CA ASP A 257 6.79 -0.57 -0.54
C ASP A 257 5.27 -0.75 -0.43
N LEU A 258 4.67 -1.32 -1.48
CA LEU A 258 3.22 -1.55 -1.61
C LEU A 258 2.82 -3.02 -1.46
N ARG A 259 3.75 -3.92 -1.07
CA ARG A 259 3.51 -5.37 -0.94
C ARG A 259 2.32 -5.73 -0.05
N HIS A 260 2.14 -4.97 1.02
CA HIS A 260 1.11 -5.21 2.05
C HIS A 260 -0.09 -4.27 1.92
N CYS A 261 -0.19 -3.54 0.79
CA CYS A 261 -1.25 -2.59 0.53
C CYS A 261 -2.42 -3.24 -0.22
N SER A 262 -3.64 -2.85 0.16
CA SER A 262 -4.85 -3.17 -0.61
C SER A 262 -5.33 -1.94 -1.37
N PHE A 263 -5.73 -2.11 -2.63
CA PHE A 263 -6.31 -1.06 -3.48
C PHE A 263 -7.68 -1.46 -4.05
N LEU A 264 -8.33 -2.47 -3.46
CA LEU A 264 -9.61 -2.97 -3.99
C LEU A 264 -10.67 -1.86 -4.08
N HIS A 265 -11.33 -1.80 -5.23
CA HIS A 265 -12.41 -0.86 -5.54
C HIS A 265 -11.99 0.62 -5.57
N SER A 266 -10.70 0.89 -5.71
CA SER A 266 -10.14 2.24 -5.81
C SER A 266 -9.75 2.55 -7.25
N ASN A 267 -9.86 3.81 -7.66
CA ASN A 267 -9.53 4.20 -9.03
C ASN A 267 -8.02 4.52 -9.14
N ILE A 268 -7.25 3.52 -9.53
CA ILE A 268 -5.78 3.61 -9.61
C ILE A 268 -5.28 4.00 -11.00
N ASP A 269 -6.18 4.27 -11.94
CA ASP A 269 -5.91 4.62 -13.33
C ASP A 269 -4.97 5.84 -13.44
N LYS A 270 -5.20 6.87 -12.61
CA LYS A 270 -4.42 8.11 -12.60
C LYS A 270 -3.27 8.15 -11.58
N VAL A 271 -3.01 7.03 -10.90
CA VAL A 271 -1.99 6.99 -9.85
C VAL A 271 -0.61 6.78 -10.47
N ASP A 272 0.33 7.66 -10.13
CA ASP A 272 1.71 7.62 -10.57
C ASP A 272 2.58 6.77 -9.63
N PHE A 273 2.70 5.47 -9.90
CA PHE A 273 3.67 4.59 -9.26
C PHE A 273 5.06 4.67 -9.92
N ARG A 274 6.10 4.98 -9.14
CA ARG A 274 7.51 5.02 -9.58
C ARG A 274 8.39 4.23 -8.64
N TYR A 275 9.12 3.23 -9.15
CA TYR A 275 10.04 2.42 -8.34
C TYR A 275 9.37 1.78 -7.09
N CYS A 276 8.09 1.42 -7.19
CA CYS A 276 7.33 0.76 -6.11
C CYS A 276 7.43 -0.76 -6.19
N SER A 277 7.35 -1.45 -5.05
CA SER A 277 7.30 -2.92 -4.98
C SER A 277 5.90 -3.43 -4.64
N PHE A 278 5.36 -4.38 -5.41
CA PHE A 278 4.02 -4.95 -5.20
C PHE A 278 4.02 -6.42 -4.71
N GLY A 279 5.17 -7.11 -4.72
CA GLY A 279 5.33 -8.43 -4.10
C GLY A 279 6.78 -8.74 -3.72
N ASN A 280 7.03 -9.97 -3.26
CA ASN A 280 8.37 -10.40 -2.84
C ASN A 280 9.26 -10.69 -4.06
N LYS A 281 10.40 -10.00 -4.11
CA LYS A 281 11.51 -10.31 -5.01
C LYS A 281 12.32 -11.48 -4.44
N ASP A 282 11.79 -12.69 -4.47
CA ASP A 282 12.63 -13.87 -4.26
C ASP A 282 13.46 -14.10 -5.54
N GLU A 283 14.63 -13.46 -5.62
CA GLU A 283 15.67 -13.83 -6.56
C GLU A 283 16.31 -15.14 -6.10
N LYS A 284 15.75 -16.28 -6.53
CA LYS A 284 16.50 -17.53 -6.48
C LYS A 284 17.20 -17.77 -7.81
N LEU A 285 18.52 -17.74 -7.72
CA LEU A 285 19.51 -18.26 -8.65
C LEU A 285 19.18 -19.73 -8.97
N LEU A 286 19.20 -20.11 -10.26
CA LEU A 286 19.00 -21.47 -10.84
C LEU A 286 17.56 -21.88 -11.26
N GLY A 287 17.13 -21.36 -12.42
CA GLY A 287 17.15 -22.15 -13.66
C GLY A 287 16.08 -23.21 -13.97
N PHE A 288 15.39 -23.88 -13.02
CA PHE A 288 14.50 -25.01 -13.41
C PHE A 288 13.23 -25.22 -12.56
N ILE A 289 12.96 -24.38 -11.55
CA ILE A 289 11.77 -24.52 -10.68
C ILE A 289 10.72 -23.49 -11.07
N PRO A 290 9.41 -23.83 -11.14
CA PRO A 290 8.35 -22.91 -11.52
C PRO A 290 8.41 -21.63 -10.69
N HIS A 291 8.84 -20.53 -11.34
CA HIS A 291 8.91 -19.21 -10.74
C HIS A 291 7.53 -18.83 -10.17
N ARG A 292 7.43 -18.76 -8.85
CA ARG A 292 6.37 -18.04 -8.14
C ARG A 292 6.70 -16.56 -8.34
N ARG A 293 5.90 -15.83 -9.13
CA ARG A 293 6.26 -14.49 -9.60
C ARG A 293 6.10 -13.39 -8.55
N GLN A 294 6.79 -12.29 -8.85
CA GLN A 294 7.27 -11.22 -7.98
C GLN A 294 6.21 -10.27 -7.39
N ASN A 295 4.95 -10.31 -7.85
CA ASN A 295 3.94 -9.26 -7.55
C ASN A 295 2.56 -9.84 -7.20
N VAL A 296 2.49 -10.82 -6.30
CA VAL A 296 1.21 -11.29 -5.76
C VAL A 296 0.67 -10.23 -4.80
N LEU A 297 -0.41 -9.56 -5.18
CA LEU A 297 -1.07 -8.58 -4.33
C LEU A 297 -1.62 -9.25 -3.07
N ARG A 298 -1.59 -8.53 -1.95
CA ARG A 298 -2.27 -8.93 -0.71
C ARG A 298 -3.71 -9.37 -0.95
N ASP A 299 -4.43 -8.64 -1.81
CA ASP A 299 -5.84 -8.90 -2.12
C ASP A 299 -6.09 -10.28 -2.75
N GLU A 300 -5.14 -10.78 -3.55
CA GLU A 300 -5.21 -12.15 -4.08
C GLU A 300 -4.99 -13.19 -2.96
N ILE A 301 -4.04 -12.94 -2.06
CA ILE A 301 -3.77 -13.81 -0.91
C ILE A 301 -5.00 -13.92 -0.02
N ASP A 302 -5.66 -12.79 0.23
CA ASP A 302 -6.88 -12.76 1.04
C ASP A 302 -8.04 -13.48 0.32
N ALA A 303 -8.17 -13.34 -1.00
CA ALA A 303 -9.14 -14.11 -1.79
C ALA A 303 -8.87 -15.63 -1.71
N ASP A 304 -7.61 -16.06 -1.83
CA ASP A 304 -7.21 -17.46 -1.72
C ASP A 304 -7.49 -18.06 -0.33
N LYS A 305 -7.23 -17.31 0.75
CA LYS A 305 -7.55 -17.74 2.13
C LYS A 305 -9.04 -18.00 2.33
N VAL A 306 -9.88 -17.08 1.85
CA VAL A 306 -11.35 -17.20 1.97
C VAL A 306 -11.88 -18.41 1.21
N VAL A 307 -11.36 -18.64 0.00
CA VAL A 307 -11.73 -19.80 -0.82
C VAL A 307 -11.24 -21.12 -0.22
N GLY A 308 -10.05 -21.12 0.41
CA GLY A 308 -9.49 -22.30 1.10
C GLY A 308 -10.20 -22.63 2.41
N ALA A 309 -10.72 -21.63 3.13
CA ALA A 309 -11.45 -21.81 4.39
C ALA A 309 -12.80 -22.54 4.24
N GLY A 310 -13.30 -22.71 3.02
CA GLY A 310 -14.49 -23.53 2.72
C GLY A 310 -14.31 -25.06 2.88
N LEU A 311 -13.13 -25.51 3.34
CA LEU A 311 -12.80 -26.91 3.63
C LEU A 311 -12.46 -27.12 5.12
N ALA A 312 -13.07 -26.38 6.05
CA ALA A 312 -12.92 -26.65 7.48
C ALA A 312 -13.53 -28.03 7.82
N PRO A 313 -12.85 -28.89 8.60
CA PRO A 313 -13.41 -30.16 9.04
C PRO A 313 -14.65 -29.89 9.90
N ALA A 314 -15.75 -30.57 9.60
CA ALA A 314 -16.97 -30.47 10.38
C ALA A 314 -16.69 -30.90 11.83
N LEU A 315 -16.95 -30.01 12.79
CA LEU A 315 -17.08 -30.39 14.19
C LEU A 315 -18.30 -31.33 14.32
N PRO A 316 -18.23 -32.44 15.08
CA PRO A 316 -19.36 -33.35 15.22
C PRO A 316 -20.54 -32.63 15.89
N GLY A 317 -21.70 -32.62 15.24
CA GLY A 317 -22.96 -32.17 15.84
C GLY A 317 -23.50 -30.79 15.41
N VAL A 318 -22.78 -30.03 14.58
CA VAL A 318 -23.33 -28.81 13.96
C VAL A 318 -23.69 -29.15 12.52
N ALA A 319 -24.98 -29.09 12.17
CA ALA A 319 -25.43 -29.21 10.79
C ALA A 319 -24.65 -28.18 9.95
N ALA A 320 -23.74 -28.68 9.10
CA ALA A 320 -22.97 -27.85 8.20
C ALA A 320 -23.97 -27.14 7.27
N ARG A 321 -24.26 -25.88 7.57
CA ARG A 321 -24.98 -25.01 6.65
C ARG A 321 -24.10 -24.95 5.41
N ALA A 322 -24.50 -25.63 4.34
CA ALA A 322 -23.75 -25.71 3.10
C ALA A 322 -23.39 -24.28 2.66
N THR A 323 -22.15 -23.87 2.90
CA THR A 323 -21.62 -22.64 2.31
C THR A 323 -21.64 -22.84 0.81
N PRO A 324 -22.13 -21.88 0.02
CA PRO A 324 -22.32 -22.07 -1.41
C PRO A 324 -20.96 -22.24 -2.08
N THR A 325 -20.46 -23.47 -2.20
CA THR A 325 -19.28 -23.79 -2.99
C THR A 325 -19.73 -23.89 -4.44
N GLY A 326 -19.86 -22.73 -5.08
CA GLY A 326 -20.24 -22.61 -6.47
C GLY A 326 -19.39 -21.56 -7.19
N LYS A 327 -19.32 -21.68 -8.52
CA LYS A 327 -18.76 -20.68 -9.45
C LYS A 327 -19.00 -19.23 -9.02
N GLY A 328 -20.22 -18.90 -8.57
CA GLY A 328 -20.61 -17.56 -8.13
C GLY A 328 -19.77 -16.99 -7.00
N VAL A 329 -19.37 -17.80 -6.00
CA VAL A 329 -18.54 -17.33 -4.88
C VAL A 329 -17.10 -17.07 -5.31
N ARG A 330 -16.53 -17.90 -6.19
CA ARG A 330 -15.18 -17.66 -6.72
C ARG A 330 -15.15 -16.42 -7.61
N GLU A 331 -16.13 -16.28 -8.49
CA GLU A 331 -16.29 -15.12 -9.36
C GLU A 331 -16.40 -13.83 -8.56
N GLU A 332 -17.25 -13.79 -7.53
CA GLU A 332 -17.39 -12.63 -6.63
C GLU A 332 -16.07 -12.20 -5.97
N LYS A 333 -15.19 -13.16 -5.61
CA LYS A 333 -13.92 -12.87 -4.91
C LYS A 333 -12.78 -12.49 -5.84
N TYR A 334 -12.60 -13.18 -6.96
CA TYR A 334 -11.49 -12.92 -7.87
C TYR A 334 -11.78 -11.83 -8.89
N GLU A 335 -13.04 -11.54 -9.21
CA GLU A 335 -13.38 -10.50 -10.19
C GLU A 335 -12.89 -9.09 -9.76
N PRO A 336 -13.05 -8.65 -8.50
CA PRO A 336 -12.49 -7.38 -8.04
C PRO A 336 -10.95 -7.34 -8.15
N VAL A 337 -10.27 -8.42 -7.75
CA VAL A 337 -8.81 -8.53 -7.82
C VAL A 337 -8.33 -8.52 -9.28
N ARG A 338 -9.04 -9.21 -10.17
CA ARG A 338 -8.77 -9.23 -11.61
C ARG A 338 -8.89 -7.83 -12.23
N ARG A 339 -9.94 -7.07 -11.85
CA ARG A 339 -10.11 -5.69 -12.31
C ARG A 339 -8.96 -4.80 -11.84
N LEU A 340 -8.55 -4.95 -10.58
CA LEU A 340 -7.38 -4.24 -10.05
C LEU A 340 -6.10 -4.57 -10.83
N TYR A 341 -5.82 -5.84 -11.11
CA TYR A 341 -4.69 -6.24 -11.97
C TYR A 341 -4.77 -5.63 -13.37
N LEU A 342 -5.96 -5.59 -13.98
CA LEU A 342 -6.16 -4.99 -15.30
C LEU A 342 -5.89 -3.48 -15.29
N GLU A 343 -6.32 -2.76 -14.26
CA GLU A 343 -6.07 -1.32 -14.10
C GLU A 343 -4.59 -1.03 -13.85
N LEU A 344 -3.93 -1.79 -12.96
CA LEU A 344 -2.48 -1.69 -12.74
C LEU A 344 -1.72 -1.95 -14.04
N LYS A 345 -2.06 -3.02 -14.75
CA LYS A 345 -1.44 -3.34 -16.05
C LYS A 345 -1.51 -2.15 -17.00
N LYS A 346 -2.70 -1.56 -17.22
CA LYS A 346 -2.87 -0.42 -18.12
C LYS A 346 -2.02 0.78 -17.67
N ASN A 347 -2.04 1.09 -16.38
CA ASN A 347 -1.26 2.18 -15.81
C ASN A 347 0.26 2.03 -16.06
N PHE A 348 0.81 0.82 -15.94
CA PHE A 348 2.23 0.55 -16.22
C PHE A 348 2.55 0.46 -17.72
N GLU A 349 1.61 -0.03 -18.56
CA GLU A 349 1.75 0.00 -20.03
C GLU A 349 1.84 1.44 -20.56
N GLU A 350 0.99 2.35 -20.05
CA GLU A 350 1.03 3.78 -20.40
C GLU A 350 2.37 4.44 -20.05
N LYS A 351 2.99 4.03 -18.93
CA LYS A 351 4.31 4.49 -18.50
C LYS A 351 5.49 3.76 -19.12
N ARG A 352 5.23 2.80 -20.02
CA ARG A 352 6.25 1.96 -20.70
C ARG A 352 7.07 1.06 -19.77
N ASP A 353 6.58 0.77 -18.56
CA ASP A 353 7.16 -0.29 -17.71
C ASP A 353 6.53 -1.64 -18.09
N TRP A 354 7.06 -2.22 -19.17
CA TRP A 354 6.58 -3.48 -19.71
C TRP A 354 6.83 -4.67 -18.78
N ASN A 355 7.80 -4.57 -17.87
CA ASN A 355 8.15 -5.66 -16.96
C ASN A 355 7.06 -5.83 -15.90
N THR A 356 6.76 -4.74 -15.18
CA THR A 356 5.73 -4.73 -14.13
C THR A 356 4.33 -4.95 -14.73
N ALA A 357 4.04 -4.38 -15.91
CA ALA A 357 2.80 -4.64 -16.63
C ALA A 357 2.61 -6.13 -17.00
N GLY A 358 3.68 -6.81 -17.42
CA GLY A 358 3.65 -8.25 -17.73
C GLY A 358 3.34 -9.13 -16.51
N ASP A 359 3.81 -8.73 -15.32
CA ASP A 359 3.48 -9.43 -14.08
C ASP A 359 2.01 -9.25 -13.67
N PHE A 360 1.48 -8.04 -13.82
CA PHE A 360 0.04 -7.81 -13.58
C PHE A 360 -0.84 -8.49 -14.63
N HIS A 361 -0.39 -8.58 -15.88
CA HIS A 361 -1.07 -9.38 -16.90
C HIS A 361 -1.13 -10.87 -16.53
N TYR A 362 -0.03 -11.41 -15.98
CA TYR A 362 0.00 -12.77 -15.49
C TYR A 362 -1.00 -12.97 -14.34
N GLY A 363 -1.01 -12.06 -13.36
CA GLY A 363 -1.96 -12.09 -12.23
C GLY A 363 -3.43 -12.01 -12.68
N GLU A 364 -3.72 -11.14 -13.65
CA GLU A 364 -5.05 -11.04 -14.29
C GLU A 364 -5.50 -12.38 -14.88
N MET A 365 -4.63 -13.05 -15.65
CA MET A 365 -4.93 -14.33 -16.28
C MET A 365 -5.08 -15.46 -15.26
N GLU A 366 -4.29 -15.41 -14.19
CA GLU A 366 -4.38 -16.35 -13.08
C GLU A 366 -5.73 -16.20 -12.34
N CYS A 367 -6.18 -14.97 -12.08
CA CYS A 367 -7.53 -14.73 -11.54
C CYS A 367 -8.62 -15.29 -12.47
N ARG A 368 -8.57 -15.01 -13.78
CA ARG A 368 -9.53 -15.56 -14.76
C ARG A 368 -9.56 -17.09 -14.75
N ARG A 369 -8.41 -17.72 -14.53
CA ARG A 369 -8.29 -19.17 -14.43
C ARG A 369 -8.88 -19.67 -13.10
N LYS A 370 -8.54 -19.05 -11.97
CA LYS A 370 -9.02 -19.39 -10.61
C LYS A 370 -10.54 -19.19 -10.42
N MET A 371 -11.15 -18.29 -11.21
CA MET A 371 -12.61 -18.10 -11.26
C MET A 371 -13.36 -19.32 -11.82
N LYS A 372 -12.72 -20.18 -12.63
CA LYS A 372 -13.38 -21.35 -13.22
C LYS A 372 -13.67 -22.40 -12.17
N GLU A 373 -14.84 -23.01 -12.32
CA GLU A 373 -15.30 -24.10 -11.48
C GLU A 373 -14.76 -25.44 -11.95
N GLY A 374 -14.45 -26.32 -11.00
CA GLY A 374 -13.88 -27.63 -11.27
C GLY A 374 -12.36 -27.60 -11.48
N TRP A 375 -11.67 -28.53 -10.83
CA TRP A 375 -10.21 -28.65 -10.91
C TRP A 375 -9.73 -28.86 -12.35
N LEU A 376 -10.43 -29.73 -13.11
CA LEU A 376 -10.09 -30.05 -14.50
C LEU A 376 -10.17 -28.82 -15.40
N TRP A 377 -11.24 -28.04 -15.34
CA TRP A 377 -11.39 -26.83 -16.15
C TRP A 377 -10.38 -25.74 -15.75
N ARG A 378 -10.08 -25.61 -14.46
CA ARG A 378 -9.09 -24.65 -13.97
C ARG A 378 -7.66 -24.98 -14.37
N ASN A 379 -7.30 -26.26 -14.42
CA ASN A 379 -5.88 -26.67 -14.52
C ASN A 379 -5.52 -27.39 -15.83
N ILE A 380 -6.50 -27.92 -16.58
CA ILE A 380 -6.23 -28.78 -17.75
C ILE A 380 -7.07 -28.37 -18.97
N LEU A 381 -8.40 -28.46 -18.88
CA LEU A 381 -9.27 -28.47 -20.06
C LEU A 381 -9.55 -27.09 -20.65
N SER A 382 -9.34 -26.01 -19.90
CA SER A 382 -9.68 -24.69 -20.42
C SER A 382 -8.54 -24.05 -21.19
N LEU A 383 -8.89 -23.23 -22.20
CA LEU A 383 -7.92 -22.51 -23.03
C LEU A 383 -6.89 -21.71 -22.20
N GLY A 384 -7.32 -21.12 -21.07
CA GLY A 384 -6.42 -20.42 -20.15
C GLY A 384 -5.43 -21.35 -19.45
N ALA A 385 -5.84 -22.58 -19.10
CA ALA A 385 -4.94 -23.58 -18.51
C ALA A 385 -3.94 -24.11 -19.54
N VAL A 386 -4.39 -24.39 -20.76
CA VAL A 386 -3.51 -24.76 -21.88
C VAL A 386 -2.51 -23.64 -22.17
N TYR A 387 -2.97 -22.39 -22.27
CA TYR A 387 -2.11 -21.24 -22.48
C TYR A 387 -1.09 -21.02 -21.35
N PHE A 388 -1.48 -21.31 -20.11
CA PHE A 388 -0.57 -21.34 -18.96
C PHE A 388 0.52 -22.41 -19.11
N TRP A 389 0.15 -23.65 -19.40
CA TRP A 389 1.11 -24.75 -19.55
C TRP A 389 2.06 -24.54 -20.73
N LEU A 390 1.55 -24.06 -21.85
CA LEU A 390 2.33 -23.90 -23.08
C LEU A 390 3.32 -22.72 -23.02
N SER A 391 3.02 -21.65 -22.28
CA SER A 391 3.83 -20.41 -22.38
C SER A 391 3.84 -19.53 -21.13
N GLY A 392 3.18 -19.96 -20.05
CA GLY A 392 2.98 -19.13 -18.86
C GLY A 392 2.26 -17.83 -19.18
N TYR A 393 1.20 -17.90 -19.97
CA TYR A 393 0.46 -16.75 -20.50
C TYR A 393 1.26 -15.83 -21.44
N GLY A 394 2.20 -16.38 -22.20
CA GLY A 394 3.04 -15.62 -23.14
C GLY A 394 4.08 -14.73 -22.45
N GLU A 395 4.26 -14.92 -21.14
CA GLU A 395 5.21 -14.17 -20.33
C GLU A 395 6.50 -14.96 -20.04
N ARG A 396 6.54 -16.27 -20.35
CA ARG A 396 7.66 -17.16 -20.01
C ARG A 396 8.27 -17.79 -21.27
N PRO A 397 9.34 -17.22 -21.84
CA PRO A 397 9.95 -17.75 -23.06
C PRO A 397 10.56 -19.14 -22.86
N LEU A 398 11.15 -19.41 -21.70
CA LEU A 398 11.71 -20.74 -21.40
C LEU A 398 10.61 -21.81 -21.36
N SER A 399 9.47 -21.51 -20.74
CA SER A 399 8.33 -22.43 -20.73
C SER A 399 7.84 -22.73 -22.14
N ALA A 400 7.72 -21.70 -22.99
CA ALA A 400 7.37 -21.88 -24.39
C ALA A 400 8.39 -22.73 -25.17
N ALA A 401 9.69 -22.53 -24.93
CA ALA A 401 10.74 -23.34 -25.55
C ALA A 401 10.68 -24.81 -25.09
N VAL A 402 10.44 -25.06 -23.80
CA VAL A 402 10.27 -26.41 -23.26
C VAL A 402 9.03 -27.07 -23.85
N SER A 403 7.90 -26.38 -23.94
CA SER A 403 6.69 -26.90 -24.57
C SER A 403 6.89 -27.21 -26.05
N LEU A 404 7.63 -26.37 -26.78
CA LEU A 404 8.00 -26.62 -28.17
C LEU A 404 8.90 -27.86 -28.30
N GLY A 405 9.92 -27.98 -27.45
CA GLY A 405 10.80 -29.15 -27.42
C GLY A 405 10.06 -30.44 -27.05
N LEU A 406 9.11 -30.39 -26.11
CA LEU A 406 8.26 -31.52 -25.75
C LEU A 406 7.34 -31.93 -26.89
N LEU A 407 6.73 -30.97 -27.61
CA LEU A 407 5.94 -31.27 -28.81
C LEU A 407 6.78 -32.02 -29.84
N ILE A 408 7.97 -31.50 -30.17
CA ILE A 408 8.88 -32.10 -31.15
C ILE A 408 9.30 -33.51 -30.71
N GLY A 409 9.69 -33.67 -29.45
CA GLY A 409 10.11 -34.96 -28.90
C GLY A 409 8.98 -36.00 -28.90
N ILE A 410 7.77 -35.62 -28.47
CA ILE A 410 6.60 -36.52 -28.45
C ILE A 410 6.20 -36.91 -29.88
N CYS A 411 6.12 -35.95 -30.81
CA CYS A 411 5.81 -36.24 -32.20
C CYS A 411 6.85 -37.16 -32.83
N ALA A 412 8.15 -36.93 -32.59
CA ALA A 412 9.21 -37.81 -33.07
C ALA A 412 9.03 -39.27 -32.58
N ILE A 413 8.71 -39.46 -31.29
CA ILE A 413 8.43 -40.78 -30.72
C ILE A 413 7.18 -41.42 -31.37
N LEU A 414 6.12 -40.65 -31.57
CA LEU A 414 4.88 -41.14 -32.18
C LEU A 414 5.08 -41.52 -33.66
N TYR A 415 5.86 -40.76 -34.41
CA TYR A 415 6.23 -41.14 -35.78
C TYR A 415 7.01 -42.44 -35.79
N MET A 416 8.01 -42.60 -34.90
CA MET A 416 8.75 -43.86 -34.77
C MET A 416 7.83 -45.06 -34.47
N TYR A 417 6.83 -44.86 -33.61
CA TYR A 417 5.87 -45.88 -33.22
C TYR A 417 4.90 -46.25 -34.35
N PHE A 418 4.29 -45.26 -35.00
CA PHE A 418 3.22 -45.47 -35.98
C PHE A 418 3.68 -45.74 -37.41
N GLU A 419 4.87 -45.28 -37.81
CA GLU A 419 5.48 -45.62 -39.11
C GLU A 419 6.23 -46.97 -39.07
N GLY A 420 6.19 -47.68 -37.95
CA GLY A 420 6.72 -49.05 -37.88
C GLY A 420 8.24 -49.13 -37.97
N PHE A 421 8.96 -48.18 -37.37
CA PHE A 421 10.43 -48.30 -37.20
C PHE A 421 10.83 -49.22 -36.03
N VAL A 422 9.88 -49.89 -35.38
CA VAL A 422 10.10 -50.99 -34.44
C VAL A 422 9.91 -52.31 -35.20
N GLY A 423 10.89 -52.68 -36.03
CA GLY A 423 10.80 -53.93 -36.82
C GLY A 423 11.93 -54.22 -37.81
N LYS A 424 12.78 -53.24 -38.16
CA LYS A 424 14.04 -53.47 -38.90
C LYS A 424 15.22 -52.96 -38.07
N PHE A 425 15.58 -53.71 -37.04
CA PHE A 425 16.74 -53.38 -36.22
C PHE A 425 18.03 -53.83 -36.91
N ASP A 426 18.72 -52.87 -37.50
CA ASP A 426 20.15 -52.97 -37.79
C ASP A 426 20.85 -51.82 -37.02
N GLY A 427 21.04 -52.01 -35.71
CA GLY A 427 21.98 -51.29 -34.84
C GLY A 427 21.82 -49.78 -34.54
N ASP A 428 21.18 -48.97 -35.39
CA ASP A 428 21.36 -47.51 -35.38
C ASP A 428 20.17 -46.69 -34.82
N TYR A 429 19.77 -46.99 -33.58
CA TYR A 429 18.68 -46.30 -32.87
C TYR A 429 18.85 -44.77 -32.83
N ILE A 430 20.09 -44.30 -32.71
CA ILE A 430 20.42 -42.87 -32.66
C ILE A 430 20.07 -42.15 -33.97
N ARG A 431 20.35 -42.77 -35.13
CA ARG A 431 20.04 -42.15 -36.43
C ARG A 431 18.54 -42.05 -36.67
N ALA A 432 17.77 -43.03 -36.21
CA ALA A 432 16.32 -43.02 -36.31
C ALA A 432 15.70 -41.86 -35.50
N ILE A 433 16.12 -41.69 -34.24
CA ILE A 433 15.68 -40.56 -33.41
C ILE A 433 16.03 -39.23 -34.06
N LEU A 434 17.27 -39.08 -34.54
CA LEU A 434 17.72 -37.83 -35.17
C LEU A 434 16.92 -37.51 -36.43
N LYS A 435 16.61 -38.52 -37.26
CA LYS A 435 15.80 -38.35 -38.47
C LYS A 435 14.37 -37.95 -38.13
N SER A 436 13.70 -38.68 -37.22
CA SER A 436 12.33 -38.35 -36.79
C SER A 436 12.24 -36.98 -36.09
N GLY A 437 13.27 -36.59 -35.34
CA GLY A 437 13.38 -35.26 -34.75
C GLY A 437 13.54 -34.16 -35.81
N CYS A 438 14.39 -34.38 -36.83
CA CYS A 438 14.54 -33.43 -37.95
C CYS A 438 13.25 -33.30 -38.76
N ASP A 439 12.54 -34.40 -39.00
CA ASP A 439 11.26 -34.40 -39.72
C ASP A 439 10.21 -33.61 -38.92
N SER A 440 10.11 -33.83 -37.61
CA SER A 440 9.26 -33.05 -36.70
C SER A 440 9.61 -31.55 -36.70
N ILE A 441 10.89 -31.18 -36.65
CA ILE A 441 11.32 -29.77 -36.74
C ILE A 441 10.86 -29.13 -38.06
N LYS A 442 11.02 -29.84 -39.20
CA LYS A 442 10.59 -29.34 -40.51
C LYS A 442 9.07 -29.15 -40.59
N ILE A 443 8.29 -30.03 -39.97
CA ILE A 443 6.82 -29.93 -39.90
C ILE A 443 6.42 -28.75 -39.02
N THR A 444 6.99 -28.67 -37.82
CA THR A 444 6.76 -27.59 -36.85
C THR A 444 7.09 -26.22 -37.44
N THR A 445 8.15 -26.12 -38.26
CA THR A 445 8.58 -24.88 -38.95
C THR A 445 7.92 -24.66 -40.31
N LEU A 446 6.93 -25.48 -40.68
CA LEU A 446 6.17 -25.39 -41.93
C LEU A 446 7.01 -25.54 -43.22
N GLN A 447 8.22 -26.08 -43.11
CA GLN A 447 9.10 -26.34 -44.26
C GLN A 447 8.63 -27.54 -45.11
N ARG A 448 7.67 -28.34 -44.60
CA ARG A 448 7.19 -29.58 -45.25
C ARG A 448 5.66 -29.60 -45.48
N ILE A 449 5.01 -28.45 -45.66
CA ILE A 449 3.58 -28.39 -45.98
C ILE A 449 3.36 -28.97 -47.39
N GLY A 450 2.95 -30.24 -47.50
CA GLY A 450 2.67 -30.89 -48.79
C GLY A 450 3.12 -32.35 -48.91
N HIS A 451 3.75 -32.92 -47.88
CA HIS A 451 4.21 -34.32 -47.90
C HIS A 451 3.41 -35.24 -46.96
N VAL A 452 2.11 -34.96 -46.77
CA VAL A 452 1.22 -35.80 -45.94
C VAL A 452 1.17 -37.24 -46.46
N ASP A 453 1.31 -37.41 -47.77
CA ASP A 453 1.23 -38.70 -48.45
C ASP A 453 2.47 -39.59 -48.27
N GLU A 454 3.57 -39.05 -47.74
CA GLU A 454 4.75 -39.85 -47.36
C GLU A 454 4.49 -40.71 -46.13
N TYR A 455 3.51 -40.35 -45.30
CA TYR A 455 3.14 -41.13 -44.12
C TYR A 455 2.14 -42.22 -44.50
N THR A 456 2.47 -43.46 -44.19
CA THR A 456 1.69 -44.63 -44.62
C THR A 456 0.54 -44.93 -43.66
N SER A 457 0.71 -44.67 -42.37
CA SER A 457 -0.29 -45.00 -41.36
C SER A 457 -1.23 -43.81 -41.08
N LEU A 458 -2.53 -44.11 -40.95
CA LEU A 458 -3.55 -43.12 -40.60
C LEU A 458 -3.21 -42.36 -39.29
N PRO A 459 -2.72 -43.03 -38.21
CA PRO A 459 -2.31 -42.32 -37.00
C PRO A 459 -1.17 -41.33 -37.22
N ALA A 460 -0.16 -41.66 -38.04
CA ALA A 460 0.95 -40.75 -38.34
C ALA A 460 0.48 -39.50 -39.09
N LYS A 461 -0.47 -39.64 -40.03
CA LYS A 461 -1.12 -38.50 -40.70
C LYS A 461 -1.85 -37.58 -39.71
N VAL A 462 -2.51 -38.14 -38.69
CA VAL A 462 -3.17 -37.34 -37.64
C VAL A 462 -2.14 -36.58 -36.80
N VAL A 463 -1.02 -37.20 -36.42
CA VAL A 463 0.07 -36.52 -35.70
C VAL A 463 0.65 -35.38 -36.53
N PHE A 464 0.87 -35.60 -37.84
CA PHE A 464 1.31 -34.57 -38.77
C PHE A 464 0.36 -33.36 -38.81
N MET A 465 -0.95 -33.61 -38.95
CA MET A 465 -1.95 -32.55 -38.98
C MET A 465 -2.01 -31.78 -37.66
N PHE A 466 -1.86 -32.46 -36.53
CA PHE A 466 -1.81 -31.81 -35.22
C PHE A 466 -0.55 -30.95 -35.06
N GLU A 467 0.63 -31.47 -35.40
CA GLU A 467 1.90 -30.78 -35.28
C GLU A 467 2.00 -29.56 -36.20
N SER A 468 1.50 -29.66 -37.44
CA SER A 468 1.48 -28.54 -38.38
C SER A 468 0.59 -27.38 -37.95
N ILE A 469 -0.36 -27.60 -37.04
CA ILE A 469 -1.19 -26.54 -36.43
C ILE A 469 -0.55 -26.02 -35.14
N VAL A 470 -0.16 -26.93 -34.24
CA VAL A 470 0.30 -26.57 -32.89
C VAL A 470 1.73 -26.01 -32.91
N GLY A 471 2.60 -26.54 -33.78
CA GLY A 471 4.00 -26.12 -33.92
C GLY A 471 4.15 -24.62 -34.20
N PRO A 472 3.51 -24.07 -35.25
CA PRO A 472 3.55 -22.64 -35.54
C PRO A 472 2.98 -21.77 -34.42
N ILE A 473 1.93 -22.23 -33.73
CA ILE A 473 1.35 -21.52 -32.58
C ILE A 473 2.38 -21.43 -31.45
N LEU A 474 3.09 -22.53 -31.14
CA LEU A 474 4.13 -22.52 -30.11
C LEU A 474 5.33 -21.65 -30.49
N ILE A 475 5.75 -21.66 -31.76
CA ILE A 475 6.77 -20.73 -32.27
C ILE A 475 6.32 -19.28 -32.08
N ALA A 476 5.08 -18.97 -32.45
CA ALA A 476 4.52 -17.62 -32.29
C ALA A 476 4.45 -17.20 -30.81
N LEU A 477 4.05 -18.11 -29.90
CA LEU A 477 4.03 -17.86 -28.46
C LEU A 477 5.45 -17.65 -27.90
N PHE A 478 6.43 -18.44 -28.34
CA PHE A 478 7.83 -18.26 -27.98
C PHE A 478 8.35 -16.90 -28.45
N ALA A 479 8.11 -16.54 -29.71
CA ALA A 479 8.51 -15.25 -30.28
C ALA A 479 7.83 -14.08 -29.54
N LEU A 480 6.55 -14.21 -29.17
CA LEU A 480 5.83 -13.21 -28.40
C LEU A 480 6.44 -13.01 -27.00
N ALA A 481 6.71 -14.12 -26.31
CA ALA A 481 7.32 -14.09 -24.98
C ALA A 481 8.76 -13.53 -25.02
N LEU A 482 9.52 -13.88 -26.06
CA LEU A 482 10.87 -13.37 -26.28
C LEU A 482 10.85 -11.86 -26.57
N ARG A 483 9.95 -11.40 -27.47
CA ARG A 483 9.77 -9.97 -27.77
C ARG A 483 9.45 -9.18 -26.51
N ARG A 484 8.57 -9.69 -25.64
CA ARG A 484 8.25 -9.05 -24.37
C ARG A 484 9.46 -8.99 -23.45
N LYS A 485 10.28 -10.03 -23.41
CA LYS A 485 11.51 -10.05 -22.60
C LYS A 485 12.60 -9.09 -23.12
N VAL A 486 12.71 -8.91 -24.43
CA VAL A 486 13.67 -7.97 -25.07
C VAL A 486 13.22 -6.51 -24.95
N LYS A 487 11.91 -6.25 -24.83
CA LYS A 487 11.37 -4.90 -24.57
C LYS A 487 11.52 -4.46 -23.10
N ARG A 488 11.91 -5.37 -22.20
CA ARG A 488 12.31 -5.04 -20.83
C ARG A 488 13.72 -4.47 -20.86
#